data_AF-A0A199W2G9-F1
#
_entry.id   AF-A0A199W2G9-F1
#
_cell.length_a   1.000
_cell.length_b   1.000
_cell.length_c   1.000
_cell.angle_alpha   90.00
_cell.angle_beta   90.00
_cell.angle_gamma   90.00
#
_symmetry.space_group_name_H-M   'P 1'
#
loop_
_entity.id
_entity.type
_entity.pdbx_description
1 polymer ?
#
loop_
_entity_poly.entity_id
_entity_poly.type
_entity_poly.pdbx_seq_one_letter_code
_entity_poly.pdbx_strand_id
1 'polypeptide(L)'
;MATKKGGSFRVGDRIGRLAMLLSVAMNLVLLFRLHKGGIFADEAPLQRRPEELALRTCPVEMEAERREGTEKLPPPPRSVAENAVINLDHGDPTVFESFWKQTGEKGTVVIPGWRTMSYFSDAAALCWFLEPEFAAEVRRLHRLVGNAVSGDGRHVVVGTGSTQLFQAALYALSDGGDARDPPASVVSAAPYYSSYPAVTDYLRSGLFRWAGDAHAFKGESYIELVCSPNNPDGSIREAVLSSEAGKTIHDLAYYWPQYTPITDRADHEIMLFTVSKSTGHAGTRIGWALVKDREVARKMVKFIELNTIGVSKDSQLRAAKLLKVVSDGYELERADEHTDRLFDFGRRIMAARWERLREVVKASGIFSLPEFPDGFCEFTKERTGIYPAFAWLKSEKAEIEDLESYLRSQKILTRSGKHFGAGSNYVRVSMLDRDETFDLFLNRLSSLR
;
A
#
# COMPACT_ATOMS: atom_id res chain seq x y z
N MET A 1 64.27 -35.10 6.07
CA MET A 1 64.68 -35.64 4.75
C MET A 1 63.47 -35.60 3.83
N ALA A 2 63.65 -35.11 2.61
CA ALA A 2 62.63 -34.53 1.73
C ALA A 2 61.56 -35.52 1.18
N THR A 3 60.33 -35.03 1.02
CA THR A 3 59.29 -35.66 0.17
C THR A 3 58.84 -34.70 -0.94
N LYS A 4 58.69 -35.27 -2.14
CA LYS A 4 58.55 -34.64 -3.46
C LYS A 4 57.20 -33.93 -3.66
N LYS A 5 57.25 -32.80 -4.38
CA LYS A 5 56.12 -32.08 -5.01
C LYS A 5 55.74 -32.69 -6.38
N GLY A 6 54.46 -32.63 -6.70
CA GLY A 6 53.87 -32.72 -8.05
C GLY A 6 52.36 -32.95 -7.88
N GLY A 7 51.40 -32.28 -8.51
CA GLY A 7 51.40 -31.30 -9.60
C GLY A 7 50.09 -31.50 -10.36
N SER A 8 49.03 -30.74 -10.05
CA SER A 8 47.79 -30.75 -10.84
C SER A 8 47.00 -29.45 -10.64
N PHE A 9 47.45 -28.36 -11.26
CA PHE A 9 46.65 -27.15 -11.47
C PHE A 9 47.29 -26.39 -12.63
N ARG A 10 46.89 -26.66 -13.88
CA ARG A 10 47.30 -25.79 -15.03
C ARG A 10 46.52 -25.92 -16.35
N VAL A 11 45.44 -26.70 -16.42
CA VAL A 11 44.68 -26.86 -17.68
C VAL A 11 43.42 -25.96 -17.74
N GLY A 12 42.66 -25.83 -16.64
CA GLY A 12 41.42 -25.02 -16.63
C GLY A 12 41.61 -23.51 -16.82
N ASP A 13 42.69 -22.95 -16.28
CA ASP A 13 42.96 -21.50 -16.30
C ASP A 13 43.40 -20.98 -17.70
N ARG A 14 43.90 -21.87 -18.57
CA ARG A 14 44.23 -21.51 -19.96
C ARG A 14 43.02 -21.48 -20.87
N ILE A 15 42.04 -22.37 -20.63
CA ILE A 15 40.81 -22.46 -21.43
C ILE A 15 39.90 -21.25 -21.14
N GLY A 16 39.79 -20.85 -19.86
CA GLY A 16 39.00 -19.67 -19.47
C GLY A 16 39.53 -18.36 -20.06
N ARG A 17 40.86 -18.17 -20.10
CA ARG A 17 41.47 -16.99 -20.72
C ARG A 17 41.29 -16.95 -22.23
N LEU A 18 41.33 -18.11 -22.90
CA LEU A 18 41.12 -18.19 -24.35
C LEU A 18 39.66 -17.87 -24.72
N ALA A 19 38.70 -18.36 -23.93
CA ALA A 19 37.27 -18.05 -24.12
C ALA A 19 36.96 -16.56 -23.91
N MET A 20 37.59 -15.92 -22.91
CA MET A 20 37.41 -14.49 -22.66
C MET A 20 38.02 -13.63 -23.78
N LEU A 21 39.19 -13.99 -24.31
CA LEU A 21 39.82 -13.31 -25.44
C LEU A 21 38.98 -13.44 -26.73
N LEU A 22 38.41 -14.62 -26.99
CA LEU A 22 37.49 -14.84 -28.12
C LEU A 22 36.22 -13.99 -27.99
N SER A 23 35.64 -13.87 -26.79
CA SER A 23 34.46 -13.04 -26.54
C SER A 23 34.73 -11.55 -26.76
N VAL A 24 35.85 -11.04 -26.28
CA VAL A 24 36.25 -9.63 -26.50
C VAL A 24 36.51 -9.35 -27.98
N ALA A 25 37.19 -10.26 -28.67
CA ALA A 25 37.44 -10.12 -30.11
C ALA A 25 36.13 -10.11 -30.92
N MET A 26 35.16 -10.96 -30.59
CA MET A 26 33.85 -11.00 -31.26
C MET A 26 33.06 -9.70 -31.07
N ASN A 27 33.07 -9.15 -29.85
CA ASN A 27 32.38 -7.89 -29.55
C ASN A 27 33.03 -6.69 -30.25
N LEU A 28 34.36 -6.65 -30.36
CA LEU A 28 35.07 -5.59 -31.08
C LEU A 28 34.81 -5.64 -32.60
N VAL A 29 34.70 -6.83 -33.19
CA VAL A 29 34.32 -6.98 -34.61
C VAL A 29 32.88 -6.53 -34.86
N LEU A 30 31.97 -6.80 -33.93
CA LEU A 30 30.57 -6.35 -34.02
C LEU A 30 30.46 -4.82 -33.95
N LEU A 31 31.18 -4.20 -33.00
CA LEU A 31 31.27 -2.75 -32.88
C LEU A 31 31.90 -2.09 -34.11
N PHE A 32 32.93 -2.71 -34.69
CA PHE A 32 33.56 -2.20 -35.91
C PHE A 32 32.65 -2.30 -37.14
N ARG A 33 31.80 -3.34 -37.21
CA ARG A 33 30.77 -3.45 -38.27
C ARG A 33 29.64 -2.45 -38.09
N LEU A 34 29.22 -2.17 -36.86
CA LEU A 34 28.23 -1.13 -36.56
C LEU A 34 28.77 0.27 -36.82
N HIS A 35 30.07 0.50 -36.59
CA HIS A 35 30.72 1.77 -36.88
C HIS A 35 30.99 1.99 -38.39
N LYS A 36 31.25 0.92 -39.16
CA LYS A 36 31.43 0.99 -40.62
C LYS A 36 30.12 0.92 -41.43
N GLY A 37 29.03 0.44 -40.84
CA GLY A 37 27.69 0.44 -41.42
C GLY A 37 26.95 1.74 -41.12
N GLY A 38 27.45 2.86 -41.66
CA GLY A 38 26.84 4.17 -41.47
C GLY A 38 25.42 4.25 -42.03
N ILE A 39 24.46 4.58 -41.16
CA ILE A 39 23.19 5.20 -41.57
C ILE A 39 23.13 6.58 -40.88
N PHE A 40 23.97 7.46 -41.40
CA PHE A 40 23.70 8.89 -41.49
C PHE A 40 24.04 9.23 -42.94
N ALA A 41 23.03 9.47 -43.75
CA ALA A 41 23.18 10.07 -45.07
C ALA A 41 22.52 11.45 -45.02
N ASP A 42 23.36 12.46 -45.27
CA ASP A 42 23.04 13.88 -45.33
C ASP A 42 21.93 14.22 -46.34
N GLU A 43 21.19 15.27 -46.00
CA GLU A 43 20.28 16.02 -46.86
C GLU A 43 21.02 16.77 -48.00
N ALA A 44 20.40 16.83 -49.19
CA ALA A 44 20.58 17.92 -50.16
C ALA A 44 19.39 17.97 -51.17
N PRO A 45 19.08 19.13 -51.78
CA PRO A 45 17.72 19.67 -51.85
C PRO A 45 16.98 19.38 -53.17
N LEU A 46 15.64 19.34 -53.11
CA LEU A 46 14.80 19.48 -54.31
C LEU A 46 13.78 20.62 -54.17
N GLN A 47 13.78 21.46 -55.21
CA GLN A 47 12.98 22.66 -55.41
C GLN A 47 11.47 22.36 -55.55
N ARG A 48 10.68 23.32 -55.04
CA ARG A 48 9.22 23.40 -55.12
C ARG A 48 8.68 23.43 -56.56
N ARG A 49 7.54 22.78 -56.80
CA ARG A 49 6.34 23.38 -57.41
C ARG A 49 5.06 22.83 -56.76
N PRO A 50 3.98 23.63 -56.68
CA PRO A 50 2.79 23.29 -55.91
C PRO A 50 1.77 22.53 -56.78
N GLU A 51 1.30 21.39 -56.32
CA GLU A 51 0.07 20.78 -56.81
C GLU A 51 -0.91 20.68 -55.65
N GLU A 52 -2.07 21.32 -55.85
CA GLU A 52 -3.25 21.24 -55.00
C GLU A 52 -3.71 19.79 -54.87
N LEU A 53 -3.74 19.27 -53.64
CA LEU A 53 -4.55 18.11 -53.32
C LEU A 53 -5.54 18.52 -52.22
N ALA A 54 -6.75 18.84 -52.68
CA ALA A 54 -7.90 19.09 -51.85
C ALA A 54 -8.16 17.87 -50.93
N LEU A 55 -7.86 18.04 -49.64
CA LEU A 55 -8.37 17.16 -48.59
C LEU A 55 -9.89 17.33 -48.55
N ARG A 56 -10.58 16.34 -49.11
CA ARG A 56 -12.01 16.11 -48.87
C ARG A 56 -12.23 15.94 -47.37
N THR A 57 -12.68 17.01 -46.72
CA THR A 57 -13.41 16.92 -45.46
C THR A 57 -14.70 16.15 -45.72
N CYS A 58 -14.85 14.97 -45.15
CA CYS A 58 -16.16 14.35 -45.00
C CYS A 58 -16.91 15.13 -43.91
N PRO A 59 -18.05 15.77 -44.21
CA PRO A 59 -18.94 16.25 -43.16
C PRO A 59 -19.63 15.01 -42.58
N VAL A 60 -19.33 14.68 -41.33
CA VAL A 60 -20.25 13.85 -40.56
C VAL A 60 -21.33 14.80 -40.10
N GLU A 61 -22.43 14.82 -40.85
CA GLU A 61 -23.70 15.39 -40.41
C GLU A 61 -24.06 14.73 -39.07
N MET A 62 -23.95 15.49 -37.97
CA MET A 62 -24.64 15.15 -36.74
C MET A 62 -26.13 15.35 -36.98
N GLU A 63 -26.81 14.30 -37.44
CA GLU A 63 -28.23 14.17 -37.17
C GLU A 63 -28.40 14.10 -35.65
N ALA A 64 -28.94 15.17 -35.09
CA ALA A 64 -29.43 15.19 -33.72
C ALA A 64 -30.64 14.26 -33.62
N GLU A 65 -30.41 12.96 -33.49
CA GLU A 65 -31.39 12.07 -32.87
C GLU A 65 -31.55 12.52 -31.42
N ARG A 66 -32.63 13.27 -31.17
CA ARG A 66 -33.16 13.56 -29.85
C ARG A 66 -33.60 12.23 -29.22
N ARG A 67 -32.66 11.46 -28.70
CA ARG A 67 -32.94 10.36 -27.78
C ARG A 67 -33.23 10.98 -26.43
N GLU A 68 -34.49 10.88 -26.02
CA GLU A 68 -34.88 10.99 -24.62
C GLU A 68 -34.14 9.91 -23.84
N GLY A 69 -32.93 10.24 -23.39
CA GLY A 69 -32.18 9.48 -22.41
C GLY A 69 -32.91 9.63 -21.08
N THR A 70 -33.83 8.72 -20.80
CA THR A 70 -34.18 8.41 -19.42
C THR A 70 -32.87 8.05 -18.73
N GLU A 71 -32.43 8.88 -17.78
CA GLU A 71 -31.44 8.49 -16.78
C GLU A 71 -31.94 7.18 -16.16
N LYS A 72 -31.47 6.05 -16.67
CA LYS A 72 -31.64 4.79 -15.97
C LYS A 72 -30.82 4.95 -14.70
N LEU A 73 -31.52 5.04 -13.57
CA LEU A 73 -30.92 4.88 -12.25
C LEU A 73 -29.90 3.73 -12.33
N PRO A 74 -28.75 3.85 -11.65
CA PRO A 74 -27.84 2.73 -11.52
C PRO A 74 -28.67 1.51 -11.07
N PRO A 75 -28.37 0.31 -11.61
CA PRO A 75 -29.08 -0.89 -11.20
C PRO A 75 -29.08 -0.95 -9.68
N PRO A 76 -30.20 -1.36 -9.06
CA PRO A 76 -30.26 -1.48 -7.61
C PRO A 76 -29.07 -2.32 -7.14
N PRO A 77 -28.50 -2.00 -5.96
CA PRO A 77 -27.41 -2.77 -5.41
C PRO A 77 -27.74 -4.26 -5.51
N ARG A 78 -26.82 -5.05 -6.05
CA ARG A 78 -27.00 -6.50 -6.15
C ARG A 78 -27.32 -7.00 -4.74
N SER A 79 -28.57 -7.41 -4.51
CA SER A 79 -28.96 -7.97 -3.24
C SER A 79 -28.09 -9.21 -3.00
N VAL A 80 -27.28 -9.17 -1.94
CA VAL A 80 -26.53 -10.34 -1.51
C VAL A 80 -27.58 -11.36 -1.06
N ALA A 81 -27.59 -12.54 -1.69
CA ALA A 81 -28.54 -13.58 -1.31
C ALA A 81 -28.41 -13.87 0.19
N GLU A 82 -29.53 -14.02 0.90
CA GLU A 82 -29.56 -14.22 2.37
C GLU A 82 -28.65 -15.38 2.84
N ASN A 83 -28.47 -16.38 1.97
CA ASN A 83 -27.68 -17.59 2.21
C ASN A 83 -26.23 -17.52 1.72
N ALA A 84 -25.75 -16.39 1.19
CA ALA A 84 -24.41 -16.23 0.63
C ALA A 84 -23.31 -16.30 1.69
N VAL A 85 -22.14 -16.84 1.35
CA VAL A 85 -20.98 -16.73 2.23
C VAL A 85 -20.46 -15.29 2.17
N ILE A 86 -20.35 -14.63 3.32
CA ILE A 86 -19.76 -13.29 3.40
C ILE A 86 -18.30 -13.41 3.81
N ASN A 87 -17.42 -12.71 3.09
CA ASN A 87 -15.99 -12.79 3.31
C ASN A 87 -15.45 -11.49 3.91
N LEU A 88 -15.35 -11.46 5.24
CA LEU A 88 -14.80 -10.34 6.00
C LEU A 88 -13.39 -10.65 6.53
N ASP A 89 -12.77 -11.73 6.04
CA ASP A 89 -11.39 -12.11 6.33
C ASP A 89 -10.41 -11.05 5.81
N HIS A 90 -10.59 -10.62 4.57
CA HIS A 90 -9.74 -9.63 3.93
C HIS A 90 -10.22 -8.21 4.22
N GLY A 91 -9.28 -7.29 4.44
CA GLY A 91 -9.58 -5.87 4.51
C GLY A 91 -9.65 -5.26 3.12
N ASP A 92 -10.56 -5.68 2.25
CA ASP A 92 -10.77 -5.00 0.96
C ASP A 92 -11.64 -3.75 1.19
N PRO A 93 -11.21 -2.53 0.81
CA PRO A 93 -11.87 -1.29 1.19
C PRO A 93 -12.91 -0.81 0.17
N THR A 94 -13.80 -1.70 -0.23
CA THR A 94 -14.85 -1.45 -1.23
C THR A 94 -15.93 -0.47 -0.77
N VAL A 95 -16.02 -0.18 0.54
CA VAL A 95 -16.93 0.82 1.13
C VAL A 95 -16.77 2.21 0.50
N PHE A 96 -15.58 2.56 0.00
CA PHE A 96 -15.35 3.87 -0.63
C PHE A 96 -15.78 3.93 -2.10
N GLU A 97 -16.25 2.83 -2.69
CA GLU A 97 -16.67 2.77 -4.10
C GLU A 97 -17.80 3.76 -4.41
N SER A 98 -18.76 3.94 -3.48
CA SER A 98 -19.88 4.88 -3.65
C SER A 98 -19.41 6.34 -3.70
N PHE A 99 -18.45 6.73 -2.87
CA PHE A 99 -17.82 8.06 -2.92
C PHE A 99 -17.18 8.33 -4.27
N TRP A 100 -16.40 7.38 -4.80
CA TRP A 100 -15.70 7.56 -6.07
C TRP A 100 -16.65 7.54 -7.27
N LYS A 101 -17.76 6.78 -7.21
CA LYS A 101 -18.83 6.85 -8.20
C LYS A 101 -19.48 8.24 -8.25
N GLN A 102 -19.76 8.84 -7.09
CA GLN A 102 -20.33 10.20 -7.00
C GLN A 102 -19.34 11.29 -7.42
N THR A 103 -18.04 11.07 -7.22
CA THR A 103 -16.98 11.98 -7.65
C THR A 103 -16.96 12.15 -9.19
N GLY A 104 -17.40 11.13 -9.92
CA GLY A 104 -17.56 11.19 -11.38
C GLY A 104 -16.26 11.52 -12.12
N GLU A 105 -16.37 12.38 -13.14
CA GLU A 105 -15.27 12.71 -14.05
C GLU A 105 -14.05 13.36 -13.36
N LYS A 106 -14.23 13.95 -12.17
CA LYS A 106 -13.13 14.54 -11.40
C LYS A 106 -12.05 13.51 -11.08
N GLY A 107 -12.42 12.24 -10.92
CA GLY A 107 -11.51 11.11 -10.66
C GLY A 107 -10.96 10.44 -11.93
N THR A 108 -11.41 10.83 -13.12
CA THR A 108 -10.98 10.21 -14.38
C THR A 108 -9.51 10.51 -14.69
N VAL A 109 -8.82 9.51 -15.23
CA VAL A 109 -7.43 9.59 -15.69
C VAL A 109 -7.39 9.16 -17.14
N VAL A 110 -6.80 9.98 -18.00
CA VAL A 110 -6.53 9.65 -19.41
C VAL A 110 -5.02 9.59 -19.60
N ILE A 111 -4.52 8.43 -20.01
CA ILE A 111 -3.09 8.19 -20.26
C ILE A 111 -2.92 7.95 -21.76
N PRO A 112 -2.37 8.91 -22.53
CA PRO A 112 -2.05 8.68 -23.94
C PRO A 112 -1.05 7.51 -24.09
N GLY A 113 -1.17 6.72 -25.15
CA GLY A 113 -0.35 5.50 -25.32
C GLY A 113 1.17 5.71 -25.40
N TRP A 114 1.62 6.94 -25.65
CA TRP A 114 3.04 7.32 -25.64
C TRP A 114 3.53 7.86 -24.29
N ARG A 115 2.64 8.17 -23.35
CA ARG A 115 3.02 8.71 -22.05
C ARG A 115 3.70 7.62 -21.24
N THR A 116 4.71 7.99 -20.45
CA THR A 116 5.35 7.10 -19.47
C THR A 116 5.97 5.81 -20.03
N MET A 117 6.43 5.82 -21.30
CA MET A 117 7.16 4.68 -21.90
C MET A 117 8.54 4.43 -21.27
N SER A 118 9.17 5.45 -20.68
CA SER A 118 10.51 5.35 -20.07
C SER A 118 10.46 4.66 -18.70
N TYR A 119 11.53 3.96 -18.33
CA TYR A 119 11.74 3.48 -16.97
C TYR A 119 11.88 4.63 -15.96
N PHE A 120 12.52 5.72 -16.37
CA PHE A 120 12.86 6.85 -15.48
C PHE A 120 11.72 7.85 -15.39
N SER A 121 11.40 8.29 -14.17
CA SER A 121 10.59 9.50 -13.94
C SER A 121 11.50 10.72 -13.81
N ASP A 122 12.53 10.61 -12.97
CA ASP A 122 13.56 11.62 -12.77
C ASP A 122 14.89 10.92 -12.47
N ALA A 123 15.80 10.91 -13.45
CA ALA A 123 17.08 10.20 -13.33
C ALA A 123 18.02 10.80 -12.28
N ALA A 124 17.80 12.05 -11.85
CA ALA A 124 18.62 12.72 -10.84
C ALA A 124 18.09 12.48 -9.40
N ALA A 125 16.85 12.03 -9.26
CA ALA A 125 16.23 11.78 -7.96
C ALA A 125 16.79 10.52 -7.29
N LEU A 126 16.83 10.52 -5.95
CA LEU A 126 17.20 9.34 -5.15
C LEU A 126 16.31 8.14 -5.50
N CYS A 127 15.00 8.38 -5.63
CA CYS A 127 14.02 7.40 -6.09
C CYS A 127 13.68 7.71 -7.55
N TRP A 128 14.53 7.26 -8.48
CA TRP A 128 14.47 7.67 -9.89
C TRP A 128 13.21 7.23 -10.65
N PHE A 129 12.45 6.29 -10.08
CA PHE A 129 11.18 5.80 -10.60
C PHE A 129 9.94 6.44 -9.96
N LEU A 130 10.12 7.41 -9.06
CA LEU A 130 9.03 8.16 -8.43
C LEU A 130 8.54 9.28 -9.36
N GLU A 131 7.24 9.28 -9.69
CA GLU A 131 6.62 10.36 -10.45
C GLU A 131 6.58 11.66 -9.62
N PRO A 132 7.09 12.80 -10.13
CA PRO A 132 7.12 14.06 -9.40
C PRO A 132 5.73 14.54 -8.98
N GLU A 133 4.72 14.38 -9.85
CA GLU A 133 3.32 14.73 -9.54
C GLU A 133 2.80 13.92 -8.34
N PHE A 134 3.09 12.62 -8.28
CA PHE A 134 2.69 11.78 -7.16
C PHE A 134 3.39 12.20 -5.86
N ALA A 135 4.70 12.48 -5.92
CA ALA A 135 5.45 12.95 -4.76
C ALA A 135 4.90 14.28 -4.21
N ALA A 136 4.51 15.20 -5.09
CA ALA A 136 3.92 16.48 -4.73
C ALA A 136 2.57 16.30 -4.02
N GLU A 137 1.68 15.46 -4.57
CA GLU A 137 0.36 15.21 -4.00
C GLU A 137 0.43 14.43 -2.68
N VAL A 138 1.38 13.51 -2.51
CA VAL A 138 1.66 12.87 -1.21
C VAL A 138 1.98 13.91 -0.14
N ARG A 139 2.91 14.83 -0.43
CA ARG A 139 3.29 15.88 0.53
C ARG A 139 2.16 16.86 0.78
N ARG A 140 1.40 17.21 -0.25
CA ARG A 140 0.23 18.08 -0.12
C ARG A 140 -0.84 17.45 0.77
N LEU A 141 -1.15 16.18 0.56
CA LEU A 141 -2.13 15.46 1.36
C LEU A 141 -1.72 15.39 2.84
N HIS A 142 -0.46 15.09 3.15
CA HIS A 142 0.01 15.09 4.54
C HIS A 142 0.02 16.47 5.18
N ARG A 143 0.32 17.55 4.44
CA ARG A 143 0.18 18.92 4.95
C ARG A 143 -1.27 19.28 5.25
N LEU A 144 -2.18 18.91 4.36
CA LEU A 144 -3.61 19.12 4.52
C LEU A 144 -4.16 18.39 5.76
N VAL A 145 -3.87 17.10 5.88
CA VAL A 145 -4.39 16.26 6.97
C VAL A 145 -3.67 16.55 8.28
N GLY A 146 -2.38 16.88 8.22
CA GLY A 146 -1.55 17.09 9.41
C GLY A 146 -1.25 15.82 10.19
N ASN A 147 -1.26 14.64 9.54
CA ASN A 147 -1.01 13.35 10.18
C ASN A 147 0.47 12.91 10.16
N ALA A 148 1.34 13.53 9.35
CA ALA A 148 2.74 13.16 9.29
C ALA A 148 3.63 14.34 8.86
N VAL A 149 4.87 14.34 9.35
CA VAL A 149 5.92 15.22 8.83
C VAL A 149 6.36 14.70 7.47
N SER A 150 6.07 15.46 6.41
CA SER A 150 6.37 15.10 5.02
C SER A 150 7.21 16.14 4.25
N GLY A 151 7.68 17.18 4.96
CA GLY A 151 8.43 18.31 4.40
C GLY A 151 9.91 18.02 4.15
N ASP A 152 10.73 19.06 4.25
CA ASP A 152 12.18 18.96 4.11
C ASP A 152 12.78 18.01 5.15
N GLY A 153 13.82 17.26 4.76
CA GLY A 153 14.40 16.19 5.57
C GLY A 153 13.69 14.83 5.45
N ARG A 154 12.67 14.71 4.60
CA ARG A 154 11.98 13.43 4.31
C ARG A 154 12.14 12.98 2.86
N HIS A 155 12.61 11.76 2.67
CA HIS A 155 12.70 11.08 1.39
C HIS A 155 11.42 10.27 1.14
N VAL A 156 10.78 10.50 -0.02
CA VAL A 156 9.62 9.70 -0.46
C VAL A 156 10.13 8.52 -1.27
N VAL A 157 9.79 7.29 -0.85
CA VAL A 157 10.05 6.07 -1.61
C VAL A 157 8.70 5.46 -1.99
N VAL A 158 8.42 5.30 -3.28
CA VAL A 158 7.19 4.67 -3.78
C VAL A 158 7.38 3.16 -3.89
N GLY A 159 6.34 2.40 -3.57
CA GLY A 159 6.33 0.94 -3.73
C GLY A 159 4.98 0.42 -4.20
N THR A 160 4.98 -0.84 -4.66
CA THR A 160 3.81 -1.60 -5.10
C THR A 160 2.95 -2.01 -3.88
N GLY A 161 2.36 -1.01 -3.25
CA GLY A 161 1.70 -1.08 -1.94
C GLY A 161 2.70 -1.03 -0.77
N SER A 162 2.18 -0.75 0.43
CA SER A 162 2.97 -0.77 1.68
C SER A 162 3.67 -2.13 1.90
N THR A 163 3.11 -3.24 1.40
CA THR A 163 3.72 -4.57 1.48
C THR A 163 5.11 -4.66 0.83
N GLN A 164 5.36 -3.99 -0.29
CA GLN A 164 6.70 -3.96 -0.90
C GLN A 164 7.64 -3.06 -0.09
N LEU A 165 7.14 -1.93 0.40
CA LEU A 165 7.92 -0.97 1.20
C LEU A 165 8.33 -1.54 2.56
N PHE A 166 7.47 -2.33 3.18
CA PHE A 166 7.77 -3.10 4.38
C PHE A 166 8.99 -3.98 4.18
N GLN A 167 9.00 -4.79 3.11
CA GLN A 167 10.15 -5.64 2.79
C GLN A 167 11.40 -4.83 2.43
N ALA A 168 11.24 -3.73 1.70
CA ALA A 168 12.33 -2.82 1.38
C ALA A 168 12.96 -2.22 2.65
N ALA A 169 12.13 -1.85 3.64
CA ALA A 169 12.57 -1.34 4.92
C ALA A 169 13.29 -2.43 5.75
N LEU A 170 12.76 -3.66 5.80
CA LEU A 170 13.47 -4.79 6.43
C LEU A 170 14.85 -5.00 5.80
N TYR A 171 14.93 -5.03 4.46
CA TYR A 171 16.20 -5.14 3.75
C TYR A 171 17.15 -3.97 4.07
N ALA A 172 16.64 -2.74 4.11
CA ALA A 172 17.46 -1.56 4.34
C ALA A 172 18.01 -1.46 5.78
N LEU A 173 17.23 -1.89 6.76
CA LEU A 173 17.57 -1.86 8.19
C LEU A 173 18.33 -3.09 8.66
N SER A 174 18.22 -4.20 7.96
CA SER A 174 19.07 -5.36 8.21
C SER A 174 20.46 -5.00 7.74
N ASP A 175 21.37 -4.77 8.69
CA ASP A 175 22.73 -4.38 8.34
C ASP A 175 23.34 -5.46 7.44
N GLY A 176 24.05 -5.04 6.39
CA GLY A 176 24.87 -5.92 5.57
C GLY A 176 26.12 -6.35 6.33
N GLY A 177 25.92 -6.79 7.58
CA GLY A 177 26.94 -7.38 8.44
C GLY A 177 27.58 -8.57 7.76
N ASP A 178 28.70 -9.00 8.33
CA ASP A 178 29.47 -10.12 7.79
C ASP A 178 28.52 -11.33 7.68
N ALA A 179 28.72 -12.24 6.71
CA ALA A 179 27.81 -13.38 6.50
C ALA A 179 27.69 -14.35 7.71
N ARG A 180 28.43 -14.05 8.79
CA ARG A 180 28.49 -14.74 10.08
C ARG A 180 27.57 -14.12 11.14
N ASP A 181 27.08 -12.90 10.91
CA ASP A 181 26.18 -12.24 11.86
C ASP A 181 24.80 -12.92 11.86
N PRO A 182 24.15 -13.04 13.03
CA PRO A 182 22.81 -13.59 13.10
C PRO A 182 21.81 -12.66 12.36
N PRO A 183 20.76 -13.21 11.75
CA PRO A 183 19.72 -12.40 11.11
C PRO A 183 19.08 -11.43 12.11
N ALA A 184 18.76 -10.22 11.64
CA ALA A 184 18.07 -9.22 12.44
C ALA A 184 16.73 -9.77 12.96
N SER A 185 16.48 -9.57 14.26
CA SER A 185 15.24 -10.01 14.90
C SER A 185 14.12 -9.02 14.58
N VAL A 186 13.07 -9.46 13.89
CA VAL A 186 11.91 -8.64 13.57
C VAL A 186 10.79 -8.95 14.55
N VAL A 187 10.31 -7.93 15.27
CA VAL A 187 9.31 -8.09 16.33
C VAL A 187 8.14 -7.11 16.13
N SER A 188 6.99 -7.42 16.71
CA SER A 188 5.86 -6.49 16.80
C SER A 188 5.05 -6.83 18.04
N ALA A 189 4.54 -5.82 18.76
CA ALA A 189 3.71 -6.06 19.95
C ALA A 189 2.43 -6.84 19.58
N ALA A 190 2.15 -7.94 20.27
CA ALA A 190 0.90 -8.68 20.05
C ALA A 190 -0.31 -7.93 20.66
N PRO A 191 -1.51 -7.98 20.03
CA PRO A 191 -1.75 -8.54 18.71
C PRO A 191 -1.17 -7.65 17.60
N TYR A 192 -0.52 -8.26 16.60
CA TYR A 192 0.15 -7.59 15.48
C TYR A 192 -0.47 -7.97 14.14
N TYR A 193 -0.20 -7.19 13.08
CA TYR A 193 -0.73 -7.50 11.75
C TYR A 193 -0.24 -8.87 11.27
N SER A 194 -1.19 -9.78 11.01
CA SER A 194 -0.91 -11.18 10.65
C SER A 194 -0.02 -11.40 9.43
N SER A 195 0.14 -10.41 8.55
CA SER A 195 1.08 -10.54 7.43
C SER A 195 2.53 -10.29 7.81
N TYR A 196 2.84 -9.65 8.96
CA TYR A 196 4.23 -9.39 9.34
C TYR A 196 5.04 -10.68 9.47
N PRO A 197 4.65 -11.69 10.28
CA PRO A 197 5.42 -12.94 10.36
C PRO A 197 5.54 -13.63 8.99
N ALA A 198 4.41 -13.71 8.27
CA ALA A 198 4.34 -14.41 6.98
C ALA A 198 5.26 -13.75 5.94
N VAL A 199 5.22 -12.43 5.80
CA VAL A 199 6.02 -11.68 4.80
C VAL A 199 7.48 -11.56 5.24
N THR A 200 7.79 -11.57 6.54
CA THR A 200 9.18 -11.63 7.02
C THR A 200 9.83 -12.98 6.66
N ASP A 201 9.14 -14.11 6.87
CA ASP A 201 9.79 -15.42 6.77
C ASP A 201 9.64 -16.12 5.41
N TYR A 202 8.70 -15.72 4.53
CA TYR A 202 8.39 -16.52 3.33
C TYR A 202 9.57 -16.69 2.35
N LEU A 203 10.46 -15.69 2.26
CA LEU A 203 11.66 -15.76 1.40
C LEU A 203 12.82 -16.53 2.03
N ARG A 204 12.72 -16.90 3.32
CA ARG A 204 13.81 -17.52 4.10
C ARG A 204 15.12 -16.73 3.97
N SER A 205 15.01 -15.42 4.12
CA SER A 205 16.15 -14.50 4.05
C SER A 205 17.18 -14.80 5.14
N GLY A 206 18.47 -14.67 4.82
CA GLY A 206 19.53 -14.70 5.83
C GLY A 206 19.71 -13.37 6.57
N LEU A 207 19.02 -12.31 6.15
CA LEU A 207 19.20 -10.95 6.67
C LEU A 207 18.34 -10.68 7.92
N PHE A 208 17.18 -11.31 8.01
CA PHE A 208 16.18 -11.05 9.04
C PHE A 208 15.32 -12.29 9.27
N ARG A 209 14.74 -12.37 10.48
CA ARG A 209 13.81 -13.44 10.87
C ARG A 209 12.72 -12.90 11.77
N TRP A 210 11.53 -13.49 11.71
CA TRP A 210 10.50 -13.21 12.70
C TRP A 210 10.93 -13.68 14.10
N ALA A 211 10.82 -12.81 15.08
CA ALA A 211 11.24 -13.04 16.47
C ALA A 211 10.09 -12.91 17.48
N GLY A 212 8.85 -12.72 17.01
CA GLY A 212 7.66 -12.79 17.85
C GLY A 212 7.23 -11.47 18.47
N ASP A 213 6.60 -11.58 19.64
CA ASP A 213 6.03 -10.47 20.39
C ASP A 213 7.11 -9.55 20.96
N ALA A 214 7.02 -8.26 20.64
CA ALA A 214 7.95 -7.24 21.14
C ALA A 214 7.93 -7.15 22.68
N HIS A 215 6.79 -7.36 23.35
CA HIS A 215 6.72 -7.32 24.82
C HIS A 215 7.50 -8.45 25.51
N ALA A 216 7.68 -9.59 24.83
CA ALA A 216 8.39 -10.74 25.35
C ALA A 216 9.87 -10.79 24.89
N PHE A 217 10.29 -9.84 24.05
CA PHE A 217 11.62 -9.83 23.46
C PHE A 217 12.69 -9.36 24.48
N LYS A 218 13.85 -10.02 24.48
CA LYS A 218 14.94 -9.77 25.45
C LYS A 218 16.28 -9.37 24.82
N GLY A 219 16.32 -9.08 23.52
CA GLY A 219 17.53 -8.67 22.80
C GLY A 219 17.66 -7.16 22.68
N GLU A 220 18.89 -6.68 22.42
CA GLU A 220 19.17 -5.25 22.25
C GLU A 220 19.10 -4.79 20.79
N SER A 221 19.34 -5.69 19.83
CA SER A 221 19.25 -5.39 18.39
C SER A 221 18.02 -6.04 17.77
N TYR A 222 17.15 -5.21 17.22
CA TYR A 222 15.89 -5.63 16.64
C TYR A 222 15.38 -4.62 15.60
N ILE A 223 14.42 -5.06 14.79
CA ILE A 223 13.56 -4.20 13.99
C ILE A 223 12.14 -4.35 14.53
N GLU A 224 11.64 -3.33 15.21
CA GLU A 224 10.28 -3.30 15.74
C GLU A 224 9.31 -2.72 14.71
N LEU A 225 8.24 -3.46 14.44
CA LEU A 225 7.14 -3.03 13.58
C LEU A 225 6.03 -2.47 14.44
N VAL A 226 5.77 -1.18 14.29
CA VAL A 226 4.74 -0.44 15.04
C VAL A 226 3.61 -0.09 14.09
N CYS A 227 2.46 -0.74 14.22
CA CYS A 227 1.27 -0.42 13.43
C CYS A 227 0.35 0.48 14.27
N SER A 228 0.05 1.69 13.78
CA SER A 228 -0.74 2.69 14.51
C SER A 228 -1.61 3.52 13.57
N PRO A 229 -2.95 3.49 13.68
CA PRO A 229 -3.75 2.55 14.44
C PRO A 229 -3.47 1.10 14.05
N ASN A 230 -3.48 0.23 15.05
CA ASN A 230 -3.04 -1.15 14.90
C ASN A 230 -4.04 -2.04 14.15
N ASN A 231 -3.50 -3.05 13.47
CA ASN A 231 -4.25 -4.16 12.92
C ASN A 231 -3.93 -5.41 13.77
N PRO A 232 -4.89 -5.95 14.53
CA PRO A 232 -6.32 -5.91 14.24
C PRO A 232 -7.17 -5.00 15.13
N ASP A 233 -6.64 -4.54 16.27
CA ASP A 233 -7.45 -4.02 17.39
C ASP A 233 -7.73 -2.52 17.35
N GLY A 234 -7.17 -1.79 16.37
CA GLY A 234 -7.38 -0.35 16.22
C GLY A 234 -6.71 0.52 17.28
N SER A 235 -5.89 -0.07 18.16
CA SER A 235 -5.18 0.68 19.20
C SER A 235 -4.16 1.65 18.60
N ILE A 236 -4.02 2.84 19.20
CA ILE A 236 -2.91 3.74 18.89
C ILE A 236 -1.67 3.21 19.61
N ARG A 237 -0.57 3.05 18.87
CA ARG A 237 0.65 2.40 19.36
C ARG A 237 1.89 3.24 19.12
N GLU A 238 2.84 3.05 20.02
CA GLU A 238 4.22 3.49 19.93
C GLU A 238 5.12 2.25 20.04
N ALA A 239 6.42 2.43 19.78
CA ALA A 239 7.41 1.38 20.04
C ALA A 239 7.44 1.02 21.53
N VAL A 240 7.48 -0.28 21.84
CA VAL A 240 7.50 -0.79 23.22
C VAL A 240 8.90 -1.14 23.70
N LEU A 241 9.86 -1.25 22.78
CA LEU A 241 11.28 -1.47 23.08
C LEU A 241 12.07 -0.17 22.91
N SER A 242 13.09 0.04 23.74
CA SER A 242 13.83 1.31 23.85
C SER A 242 15.36 1.21 23.73
N SER A 243 15.88 0.11 23.17
CA SER A 243 17.32 -0.05 22.97
C SER A 243 17.86 0.92 21.89
N GLU A 244 19.05 1.49 22.12
CA GLU A 244 19.72 2.35 21.13
C GLU A 244 20.11 1.60 19.84
N ALA A 245 20.35 0.29 19.93
CA ALA A 245 20.60 -0.57 18.77
C ALA A 245 19.30 -1.02 18.07
N GLY A 246 18.14 -0.71 18.65
CA GLY A 246 16.84 -1.00 18.10
C GLY A 246 16.48 -0.08 16.94
N LYS A 247 15.84 -0.62 15.91
CA LYS A 247 15.33 0.13 14.76
C LYS A 247 13.81 -0.02 14.71
N THR A 248 13.10 0.98 14.22
CA THR A 248 11.63 0.96 14.16
C THR A 248 11.11 1.23 12.76
N ILE A 249 10.05 0.53 12.35
CA ILE A 249 9.25 0.83 11.16
C ILE A 249 7.83 1.12 11.64
N HIS A 250 7.33 2.32 11.34
CA HIS A 250 5.96 2.71 11.69
C HIS A 250 5.04 2.50 10.48
N ASP A 251 4.13 1.55 10.57
CA ASP A 251 3.08 1.30 9.58
C ASP A 251 1.82 2.10 9.93
N LEU A 252 1.66 3.22 9.23
CA LEU A 252 0.61 4.22 9.45
C LEU A 252 -0.49 4.12 8.39
N ALA A 253 -0.72 2.92 7.84
CA ALA A 253 -1.73 2.67 6.82
C ALA A 253 -3.13 3.17 7.21
N TYR A 254 -3.46 3.14 8.51
CA TYR A 254 -4.77 3.55 9.04
C TYR A 254 -4.77 4.93 9.73
N TYR A 255 -3.65 5.67 9.73
CA TYR A 255 -3.57 6.98 10.41
C TYR A 255 -4.20 8.09 9.56
N TRP A 256 -5.51 7.98 9.36
CA TRP A 256 -6.33 8.88 8.55
C TRP A 256 -7.63 9.25 9.30
N PRO A 257 -8.23 10.42 9.03
CA PRO A 257 -9.35 10.92 9.83
C PRO A 257 -10.59 10.03 9.81
N GLN A 258 -10.78 9.19 8.78
CA GLN A 258 -11.91 8.24 8.74
C GLN A 258 -11.81 7.11 9.77
N TYR A 259 -10.63 6.85 10.34
CA TYR A 259 -10.42 5.72 11.26
C TYR A 259 -10.10 6.18 12.68
N THR A 260 -9.41 7.31 12.82
CA THR A 260 -8.94 7.82 14.10
C THR A 260 -8.86 9.34 14.09
N PRO A 261 -9.05 10.01 15.25
CA PRO A 261 -8.60 11.39 15.42
C PRO A 261 -7.12 11.54 15.06
N ILE A 262 -6.79 12.62 14.34
CA ILE A 262 -5.41 13.03 14.12
C ILE A 262 -5.00 13.86 15.33
N THR A 263 -4.32 13.25 16.28
CA THR A 263 -3.88 13.94 17.52
C THR A 263 -2.58 14.69 17.30
N ASP A 264 -1.68 14.13 16.50
CA ASP A 264 -0.32 14.65 16.33
C ASP A 264 0.20 14.41 14.91
N ARG A 265 1.25 15.14 14.56
CA ARG A 265 2.02 14.88 13.33
C ARG A 265 3.04 13.81 13.62
N ALA A 266 2.83 12.60 13.08
CA ALA A 266 3.80 11.51 13.20
C ALA A 266 5.17 11.92 12.63
N ASP A 267 6.25 11.68 13.38
CA ASP A 267 7.62 12.07 13.03
C ASP A 267 8.64 10.94 13.28
N HIS A 268 8.33 9.72 12.87
CA HIS A 268 9.21 8.55 13.10
C HIS A 268 10.26 8.36 12.00
N GLU A 269 11.26 7.50 12.20
CA GLU A 269 12.37 7.28 11.24
C GLU A 269 11.89 6.79 9.85
N ILE A 270 11.02 5.79 9.85
CA ILE A 270 10.36 5.26 8.64
C ILE A 270 8.87 5.22 8.92
N MET A 271 8.09 5.88 8.08
CA MET A 271 6.62 5.87 8.13
C MET A 271 6.05 5.33 6.82
N LEU A 272 5.23 4.28 6.89
CA LEU A 272 4.62 3.63 5.73
C LEU A 272 3.15 4.00 5.59
N PHE A 273 2.73 4.28 4.36
CA PHE A 273 1.36 4.63 4.00
C PHE A 273 0.91 3.93 2.72
N THR A 274 -0.39 3.91 2.45
CA THR A 274 -0.97 3.25 1.28
C THR A 274 -2.23 3.91 0.79
N VAL A 275 -2.39 4.03 -0.54
CA VAL A 275 -3.66 4.49 -1.15
C VAL A 275 -4.81 3.51 -0.87
N SER A 276 -4.47 2.26 -0.55
CA SER A 276 -5.46 1.22 -0.27
C SER A 276 -6.37 1.63 0.89
N LYS A 277 -5.79 2.21 1.95
CA LYS A 277 -6.51 2.53 3.19
C LYS A 277 -6.84 4.01 3.33
N SER A 278 -6.10 4.88 2.66
CA SER A 278 -6.47 6.29 2.62
C SER A 278 -7.66 6.58 1.71
N THR A 279 -7.73 5.95 0.53
CA THR A 279 -8.76 6.25 -0.50
C THR A 279 -9.58 5.06 -0.98
N GLY A 280 -9.31 3.84 -0.50
CA GLY A 280 -10.02 2.64 -0.94
C GLY A 280 -9.47 1.99 -2.21
N HIS A 281 -8.39 2.52 -2.78
CA HIS A 281 -7.85 2.08 -4.07
C HIS A 281 -6.85 0.91 -3.94
N ALA A 282 -7.29 -0.18 -3.31
CA ALA A 282 -6.43 -1.33 -3.04
C ALA A 282 -5.81 -1.94 -4.32
N GLY A 283 -6.59 -2.01 -5.40
CA GLY A 283 -6.13 -2.53 -6.70
C GLY A 283 -5.09 -1.67 -7.42
N THR A 284 -4.91 -0.39 -7.06
CA THR A 284 -3.86 0.47 -7.66
C THR A 284 -2.47 0.05 -7.21
N ARG A 285 -2.36 -0.72 -6.12
CA ARG A 285 -1.08 -1.20 -5.59
C ARG A 285 -0.05 -0.08 -5.39
N ILE A 286 -0.44 1.03 -4.76
CA ILE A 286 0.49 2.13 -4.44
C ILE A 286 0.60 2.33 -2.94
N GLY A 287 1.84 2.38 -2.45
CA GLY A 287 2.19 2.87 -1.13
C GLY A 287 3.39 3.81 -1.22
N TRP A 288 3.64 4.54 -0.15
CA TRP A 288 4.82 5.37 -0.03
C TRP A 288 5.40 5.27 1.38
N ALA A 289 6.72 5.37 1.46
CA ALA A 289 7.45 5.54 2.71
C ALA A 289 7.96 6.98 2.81
N LEU A 290 7.82 7.59 3.98
CA LEU A 290 8.54 8.80 4.36
C LEU A 290 9.72 8.38 5.24
N VAL A 291 10.94 8.62 4.75
CA VAL A 291 12.17 8.14 5.38
C VAL A 291 13.06 9.32 5.76
N LYS A 292 13.49 9.38 7.02
CA LYS A 292 14.42 10.40 7.54
C LYS A 292 15.83 10.18 6.99
N ASP A 293 16.38 8.99 7.23
CA ASP A 293 17.74 8.64 6.82
C ASP A 293 17.84 8.41 5.30
N ARG A 294 18.68 9.22 4.64
CA ARG A 294 18.95 9.14 3.19
C ARG A 294 19.54 7.80 2.77
N GLU A 295 20.44 7.24 3.56
CA GLU A 295 21.12 5.99 3.27
C GLU A 295 20.18 4.80 3.39
N VAL A 296 19.25 4.83 4.35
CA VAL A 296 18.14 3.87 4.45
C VAL A 296 17.22 4.00 3.23
N ALA A 297 16.81 5.23 2.88
CA ALA A 297 15.96 5.47 1.71
C ALA A 297 16.60 4.93 0.42
N ARG A 298 17.91 5.16 0.24
CA ARG A 298 18.70 4.65 -0.89
C ARG A 298 18.73 3.12 -0.93
N LYS A 299 18.90 2.44 0.22
CA LYS A 299 18.81 0.96 0.29
C LYS A 299 17.40 0.45 -0.05
N MET A 300 16.36 1.12 0.42
CA MET A 300 14.97 0.80 0.06
C MET A 300 14.72 0.94 -1.45
N VAL A 301 15.20 2.04 -2.05
CA VAL A 301 15.14 2.22 -3.52
C VAL A 301 15.87 1.10 -4.23
N LYS A 302 17.07 0.74 -3.76
CA LYS A 302 17.85 -0.35 -4.38
C LYS A 302 17.13 -1.69 -4.31
N PHE A 303 16.45 -1.99 -3.19
CA PHE A 303 15.60 -3.18 -3.10
C PHE A 303 14.51 -3.18 -4.17
N ILE A 304 13.77 -2.08 -4.32
CA ILE A 304 12.66 -1.97 -5.27
C ILE A 304 13.16 -2.01 -6.72
N GLU A 305 14.30 -1.38 -7.01
CA GLU A 305 14.99 -1.49 -8.30
C GLU A 305 15.27 -2.95 -8.66
N LEU A 306 15.85 -3.71 -7.74
CA LEU A 306 16.17 -5.13 -7.98
C LEU A 306 14.93 -6.03 -7.99
N ASN A 307 13.89 -5.66 -7.23
CA ASN A 307 12.68 -6.45 -7.10
C ASN A 307 11.75 -6.30 -8.31
N THR A 308 11.56 -5.09 -8.82
CA THR A 308 10.55 -4.79 -9.87
C THR A 308 10.96 -3.69 -10.86
N ILE A 309 12.19 -3.17 -10.82
CA ILE A 309 12.64 -2.05 -11.66
C ILE A 309 11.73 -0.82 -11.46
N GLY A 310 11.41 -0.54 -10.19
CA GLY A 310 10.52 0.56 -9.80
C GLY A 310 9.06 0.14 -9.71
N VAL A 311 8.16 1.10 -9.94
CA VAL A 311 6.71 0.96 -9.76
C VAL A 311 5.97 1.51 -10.98
N SER A 312 4.87 0.85 -11.36
CA SER A 312 4.03 1.22 -12.51
C SER A 312 3.75 2.73 -12.55
N LYS A 313 4.11 3.39 -13.66
CA LYS A 313 3.86 4.83 -13.86
C LYS A 313 2.37 5.13 -13.91
N ASP A 314 1.59 4.30 -14.59
CA ASP A 314 0.13 4.43 -14.68
C ASP A 314 -0.51 4.41 -13.29
N SER A 315 -0.02 3.53 -12.41
CA SER A 315 -0.51 3.45 -11.03
C SER A 315 -0.15 4.70 -10.23
N GLN A 316 1.04 5.27 -10.43
CA GLN A 316 1.46 6.52 -9.80
C GLN A 316 0.67 7.73 -10.32
N LEU A 317 0.46 7.84 -11.63
CA LEU A 317 -0.37 8.90 -12.25
C LEU A 317 -1.81 8.83 -11.75
N ARG A 318 -2.38 7.62 -11.70
CA ARG A 318 -3.71 7.39 -11.13
C ARG A 318 -3.76 7.77 -9.66
N ALA A 319 -2.79 7.35 -8.86
CA ALA A 319 -2.72 7.72 -7.46
C ALA A 319 -2.60 9.23 -7.27
N ALA A 320 -1.72 9.91 -8.02
CA ALA A 320 -1.56 11.37 -7.98
C ALA A 320 -2.89 12.09 -8.23
N LYS A 321 -3.61 11.70 -9.29
CA LYS A 321 -4.94 12.26 -9.61
C LYS A 321 -5.94 12.06 -8.48
N LEU A 322 -5.99 10.87 -7.88
CA LEU A 322 -6.90 10.57 -6.78
C LEU A 322 -6.56 11.40 -5.53
N LEU A 323 -5.28 11.49 -5.16
CA LEU A 323 -4.85 12.31 -4.02
C LEU A 323 -5.15 13.79 -4.26
N LYS A 324 -4.93 14.27 -5.50
CA LYS A 324 -5.27 15.63 -5.90
C LYS A 324 -6.75 15.91 -5.71
N VAL A 325 -7.65 15.02 -6.15
CA VAL A 325 -9.10 15.17 -5.98
C VAL A 325 -9.48 15.25 -4.50
N VAL A 326 -8.85 14.44 -3.66
CA VAL A 326 -9.07 14.50 -2.20
C VAL A 326 -8.67 15.87 -1.68
N SER A 327 -7.44 16.33 -1.96
CA SER A 327 -6.95 17.62 -1.47
C SER A 327 -7.74 18.82 -2.01
N ASP A 328 -8.07 18.81 -3.30
CA ASP A 328 -8.90 19.83 -3.95
C ASP A 328 -10.28 19.94 -3.28
N GLY A 329 -10.86 18.82 -2.82
CA GLY A 329 -12.15 18.81 -2.12
C GLY A 329 -12.16 19.50 -0.75
N TYR A 330 -10.98 19.75 -0.15
CA TYR A 330 -10.84 20.48 1.12
C TYR A 330 -10.29 21.89 0.94
N GLU A 331 -9.42 22.12 -0.04
CA GLU A 331 -8.70 23.38 -0.21
C GLU A 331 -9.38 24.37 -1.17
N LEU A 332 -10.20 23.88 -2.13
CA LEU A 332 -10.87 24.74 -3.11
C LEU A 332 -12.29 25.08 -2.65
N GLU A 333 -12.69 26.35 -2.80
CA GLU A 333 -14.06 26.82 -2.57
C GLU A 333 -15.02 26.06 -3.49
N ARG A 334 -16.10 25.51 -2.91
CA ARG A 334 -17.07 24.72 -3.66
C ARG A 334 -18.15 25.62 -4.24
N ALA A 335 -18.41 25.45 -5.55
CA ALA A 335 -19.61 25.99 -6.19
C ALA A 335 -20.89 25.21 -5.80
N ASP A 336 -20.76 23.96 -5.34
CA ASP A 336 -21.90 23.09 -4.99
C ASP A 336 -21.77 22.54 -3.56
N GLU A 337 -22.80 22.79 -2.73
CA GLU A 337 -22.92 22.33 -1.35
C GLU A 337 -23.05 20.79 -1.22
N HIS A 338 -23.25 20.06 -2.31
CA HIS A 338 -23.72 18.66 -2.27
C HIS A 338 -22.64 17.60 -2.55
N THR A 339 -21.39 17.96 -2.82
CA THR A 339 -20.33 16.94 -2.98
C THR A 339 -19.77 16.57 -1.62
N ASP A 340 -19.73 15.31 -1.20
CA ASP A 340 -19.07 14.95 0.07
C ASP A 340 -17.54 15.10 -0.04
N ARG A 341 -16.84 15.36 1.08
CA ARG A 341 -15.38 15.31 1.17
C ARG A 341 -14.97 13.91 1.64
N LEU A 342 -13.90 13.33 1.09
CA LEU A 342 -13.59 11.90 1.30
C LEU A 342 -13.49 11.52 2.79
N PHE A 343 -12.78 12.31 3.60
CA PHE A 343 -12.59 11.95 5.00
C PHE A 343 -13.85 12.17 5.83
N ASP A 344 -14.71 13.11 5.45
CA ASP A 344 -16.00 13.33 6.12
C ASP A 344 -16.97 12.20 5.78
N PHE A 345 -17.01 11.80 4.51
CA PHE A 345 -17.72 10.62 4.04
C PHE A 345 -17.27 9.38 4.81
N GLY A 346 -15.95 9.15 4.87
CA GLY A 346 -15.36 8.02 5.58
C GLY A 346 -15.69 8.04 7.07
N ARG A 347 -15.54 9.17 7.75
CA ARG A 347 -15.90 9.33 9.17
C ARG A 347 -17.35 8.96 9.44
N ARG A 348 -18.29 9.51 8.66
CA ARG A 348 -19.73 9.23 8.84
C ARG A 348 -20.04 7.75 8.67
N ILE A 349 -19.53 7.10 7.61
CA ILE A 349 -19.79 5.68 7.38
C ILE A 349 -19.17 4.82 8.48
N MET A 350 -17.91 5.08 8.85
CA MET A 350 -17.25 4.30 9.89
C MET A 350 -17.96 4.46 11.24
N ALA A 351 -18.35 5.68 11.62
CA ALA A 351 -19.12 5.92 12.84
C ALA A 351 -20.45 5.14 12.84
N ALA A 352 -21.24 5.25 11.77
CA ALA A 352 -22.52 4.57 11.65
C ALA A 352 -22.39 3.03 11.69
N ARG A 353 -21.36 2.47 11.04
CA ARG A 353 -21.11 1.03 11.09
C ARG A 353 -20.70 0.56 12.48
N TRP A 354 -19.85 1.31 13.17
CA TRP A 354 -19.43 0.97 14.53
C TRP A 354 -20.55 1.09 15.56
N GLU A 355 -21.43 2.09 15.43
CA GLU A 355 -22.62 2.24 16.26
C GLU A 355 -23.53 1.00 16.13
N ARG A 356 -23.94 0.68 14.90
CA ARG A 356 -24.81 -0.48 14.61
C ARG A 356 -24.19 -1.81 15.06
N LEU A 357 -22.89 -1.98 14.87
CA LEU A 357 -22.19 -3.18 15.33
C LEU A 357 -22.19 -3.29 16.87
N ARG A 358 -21.91 -2.19 17.57
CA ARG A 358 -21.91 -2.18 19.04
C ARG A 358 -23.29 -2.50 19.61
N GLU A 359 -24.37 -2.00 18.99
CA GLU A 359 -25.73 -2.35 19.37
C GLU A 359 -26.00 -3.85 19.27
N VAL A 360 -25.65 -4.46 18.12
CA VAL A 360 -25.83 -5.91 17.91
C VAL A 360 -24.99 -6.73 18.88
N VAL A 361 -23.71 -6.37 19.08
CA VAL A 361 -22.82 -7.07 20.01
C VAL A 361 -23.35 -6.99 21.44
N LYS A 362 -23.74 -5.80 21.89
CA LYS A 362 -24.32 -5.57 23.23
C LYS A 362 -25.61 -6.38 23.42
N ALA A 363 -26.48 -6.43 22.42
CA ALA A 363 -27.73 -7.20 22.47
C ALA A 363 -27.49 -8.71 22.50
N SER A 364 -26.44 -9.21 21.83
CA SER A 364 -26.12 -10.64 21.80
C SER A 364 -25.65 -11.18 23.15
N GLY A 365 -24.84 -10.43 23.89
CA GLY A 365 -24.15 -10.90 25.10
C GLY A 365 -23.12 -12.03 24.86
N ILE A 366 -22.89 -12.44 23.61
CA ILE A 366 -21.95 -13.52 23.24
C ILE A 366 -20.54 -12.97 23.02
N PHE A 367 -20.47 -11.72 22.57
CA PHE A 367 -19.24 -11.11 22.10
C PHE A 367 -18.90 -9.84 22.86
N SER A 368 -17.62 -9.46 22.82
CA SER A 368 -17.14 -8.14 23.22
C SER A 368 -16.31 -7.50 22.12
N LEU A 369 -16.20 -6.17 22.20
CA LEU A 369 -15.42 -5.32 21.30
C LEU A 369 -14.51 -4.42 22.13
N PRO A 370 -13.38 -3.94 21.57
CA PRO A 370 -12.57 -2.93 22.23
C PRO A 370 -13.35 -1.63 22.41
N GLU A 371 -13.15 -0.99 23.55
CA GLU A 371 -13.61 0.37 23.81
C GLU A 371 -12.49 1.36 23.47
N PHE A 372 -12.86 2.48 22.86
CA PHE A 372 -11.91 3.52 22.49
C PHE A 372 -12.34 4.84 23.11
N PRO A 373 -11.42 5.58 23.76
CA PRO A 373 -11.72 6.92 24.22
C PRO A 373 -11.87 7.88 23.03
N ASP A 374 -12.74 8.88 23.18
CA ASP A 374 -12.82 9.99 22.24
C ASP A 374 -11.55 10.85 22.31
N GLY A 375 -11.06 11.27 21.15
CA GLY A 375 -9.91 12.16 21.00
C GLY A 375 -10.27 13.47 20.33
N PHE A 376 -9.49 14.53 20.62
CA PHE A 376 -9.54 15.75 19.81
C PHE A 376 -8.80 15.51 18.49
N CYS A 377 -9.40 15.87 17.37
CA CYS A 377 -8.83 15.71 16.04
C CYS A 377 -8.37 17.07 15.50
N GLU A 378 -7.07 17.23 15.30
CA GLU A 378 -6.48 18.46 14.76
C GLU A 378 -6.91 18.75 13.33
N PHE A 379 -7.26 17.72 12.55
CA PHE A 379 -7.74 17.89 11.18
C PHE A 379 -9.16 18.49 11.15
N THR A 380 -10.08 17.96 11.96
CA THR A 380 -11.50 18.35 11.93
C THR A 380 -11.84 19.45 12.93
N LYS A 381 -10.94 19.71 13.89
CA LYS A 381 -11.13 20.64 15.02
C LYS A 381 -12.31 20.27 15.93
N GLU A 382 -12.58 18.98 16.04
CA GLU A 382 -13.69 18.41 16.81
C GLU A 382 -13.21 17.25 17.68
N ARG A 383 -13.97 16.93 18.73
CA ARG A 383 -13.83 15.65 19.44
C ARG A 383 -14.56 14.56 18.67
N THR A 384 -13.90 13.43 18.44
CA THR A 384 -14.48 12.31 17.69
C THR A 384 -13.92 10.99 18.20
N GLY A 385 -14.71 9.92 18.05
CA GLY A 385 -14.31 8.57 18.44
C GLY A 385 -13.31 7.94 17.48
N ILE A 386 -12.68 6.85 17.92
CA ILE A 386 -11.89 5.97 17.06
C ILE A 386 -12.84 4.94 16.45
N TYR A 387 -12.82 4.82 15.12
CA TYR A 387 -13.64 3.90 14.35
C TYR A 387 -12.75 3.08 13.41
N PRO A 388 -12.01 2.09 13.95
CA PRO A 388 -11.01 1.35 13.17
C PRO A 388 -11.59 0.64 11.94
N ALA A 389 -10.71 0.37 10.97
CA ALA A 389 -11.02 -0.41 9.77
C ALA A 389 -11.48 -1.86 10.05
N PHE A 390 -11.24 -2.37 11.26
CA PHE A 390 -11.57 -3.73 11.64
C PHE A 390 -12.20 -3.78 13.02
N ALA A 391 -13.18 -4.65 13.18
CA ALA A 391 -13.67 -5.04 14.49
C ALA A 391 -12.83 -6.21 15.01
N TRP A 392 -12.30 -6.07 16.22
CA TRP A 392 -11.58 -7.11 16.93
C TRP A 392 -12.53 -7.82 17.89
N LEU A 393 -13.30 -8.75 17.34
CA LEU A 393 -14.41 -9.40 18.04
C LEU A 393 -13.86 -10.55 18.90
N LYS A 394 -14.23 -10.57 20.16
CA LYS A 394 -13.90 -11.65 21.10
C LYS A 394 -15.17 -12.40 21.49
N SER A 395 -15.10 -13.71 21.64
CA SER A 395 -16.16 -14.48 22.30
C SER A 395 -15.97 -14.48 23.82
N GLU A 396 -17.06 -14.24 24.54
CA GLU A 396 -17.13 -14.34 26.01
C GLU A 396 -17.73 -15.67 26.48
N LYS A 397 -18.22 -16.51 25.57
CA LYS A 397 -18.74 -17.84 25.88
C LYS A 397 -17.62 -18.86 25.92
N ALA A 398 -17.48 -19.56 27.04
CA ALA A 398 -16.47 -20.60 27.23
C ALA A 398 -16.65 -21.77 26.25
N GLU A 399 -17.88 -22.01 25.77
CA GLU A 399 -18.18 -23.08 24.81
C GLU A 399 -17.68 -22.77 23.39
N ILE A 400 -17.33 -21.51 23.09
CA ILE A 400 -16.82 -21.07 21.79
C ILE A 400 -15.30 -20.89 21.89
N GLU A 401 -14.57 -22.02 21.89
CA GLU A 401 -13.11 -22.00 21.94
C GLU A 401 -12.46 -21.53 20.62
N ASP A 402 -13.13 -21.79 19.49
CA ASP A 402 -12.71 -21.39 18.14
C ASP A 402 -13.78 -20.52 17.47
N LEU A 403 -13.62 -19.21 17.65
CA LEU A 403 -14.55 -18.22 17.13
C LEU A 403 -14.55 -18.16 15.59
N GLU A 404 -13.42 -18.44 14.95
CA GLU A 404 -13.36 -18.47 13.48
C GLU A 404 -14.22 -19.60 12.94
N SER A 405 -14.06 -20.82 13.48
CA SER A 405 -14.86 -21.98 13.08
C SER A 405 -16.34 -21.80 13.38
N TYR A 406 -16.67 -21.19 14.52
CA TYR A 406 -18.06 -20.86 14.88
C TYR A 406 -18.70 -19.88 13.89
N LEU A 407 -18.05 -18.75 13.57
CA LEU A 407 -18.59 -17.80 12.60
C LEU A 407 -18.62 -18.37 11.17
N ARG A 408 -17.66 -19.22 10.81
CA ARG A 408 -17.65 -19.95 9.54
C ARG A 408 -18.87 -20.86 9.40
N SER A 409 -19.33 -21.51 10.47
CA SER A 409 -20.57 -22.31 10.44
C SER A 409 -21.82 -21.46 10.18
N GLN A 410 -21.73 -20.16 10.47
CA GLN A 410 -22.75 -19.14 10.18
C GLN A 410 -22.51 -18.45 8.82
N LYS A 411 -21.62 -19.01 7.98
CA LYS A 411 -21.24 -18.49 6.67
C LYS A 411 -20.58 -17.10 6.71
N ILE A 412 -19.91 -16.77 7.81
CA ILE A 412 -19.14 -15.54 8.00
C ILE A 412 -17.65 -15.92 8.05
N LEU A 413 -16.90 -15.60 6.99
CA LEU A 413 -15.45 -15.80 6.98
C LEU A 413 -14.78 -14.60 7.64
N THR A 414 -13.88 -14.88 8.57
CA THR A 414 -13.12 -13.91 9.36
C THR A 414 -11.67 -14.38 9.49
N ARG A 415 -10.78 -13.54 10.01
CA ARG A 415 -9.39 -13.96 10.28
C ARG A 415 -9.23 -14.33 11.74
N SER A 416 -8.82 -15.56 12.03
CA SER A 416 -8.56 -16.02 13.40
C SER A 416 -7.50 -15.21 14.12
N GLY A 417 -7.71 -14.98 15.41
CA GLY A 417 -6.79 -14.26 16.29
C GLY A 417 -5.42 -14.93 16.45
N LYS A 418 -5.35 -16.24 16.23
CA LYS A 418 -4.09 -17.02 16.21
C LYS A 418 -3.05 -16.43 15.26
N HIS A 419 -3.50 -15.88 14.12
CA HIS A 419 -2.59 -15.28 13.14
C HIS A 419 -1.99 -13.94 13.58
N PHE A 420 -2.58 -13.29 14.59
CA PHE A 420 -2.15 -11.99 15.10
C PHE A 420 -1.34 -12.13 16.41
N GLY A 421 -1.03 -13.34 16.86
CA GLY A 421 -0.43 -13.58 18.17
C GLY A 421 -1.43 -13.52 19.33
N ALA A 422 -2.72 -13.71 19.07
CA ALA A 422 -3.79 -13.76 20.07
C ALA A 422 -4.48 -15.13 20.13
N GLY A 423 -5.46 -15.31 21.04
CA GLY A 423 -6.22 -16.54 21.19
C GLY A 423 -7.22 -16.82 20.06
N SER A 424 -7.70 -18.06 19.93
CA SER A 424 -8.75 -18.45 18.96
C SER A 424 -10.15 -17.97 19.32
N ASN A 425 -10.34 -17.47 20.54
CA ASN A 425 -11.54 -16.77 20.95
C ASN A 425 -11.65 -15.36 20.37
N TYR A 426 -10.64 -14.89 19.62
CA TYR A 426 -10.66 -13.63 18.88
C TYR A 426 -10.73 -13.86 17.36
N VAL A 427 -11.39 -12.94 16.67
CA VAL A 427 -11.33 -12.81 15.21
C VAL A 427 -11.24 -11.34 14.80
N ARG A 428 -10.58 -11.09 13.67
CA ARG A 428 -10.65 -9.80 12.98
C ARG A 428 -11.73 -9.85 11.91
N VAL A 429 -12.63 -8.88 11.94
CA VAL A 429 -13.71 -8.69 10.96
C VAL A 429 -13.51 -7.37 10.20
N SER A 430 -13.53 -7.40 8.87
CA SER A 430 -13.47 -6.20 8.02
C SER A 430 -14.71 -5.33 8.19
N MET A 431 -14.51 -4.04 8.48
CA MET A 431 -15.57 -3.02 8.50
C MET A 431 -15.63 -2.23 7.19
N LEU A 432 -14.90 -2.66 6.16
CA LEU A 432 -14.63 -1.88 4.95
C LEU A 432 -15.24 -2.46 3.66
N ASP A 433 -16.04 -3.53 3.75
CA ASP A 433 -16.74 -4.07 2.58
C ASP A 433 -17.97 -3.21 2.21
N ARG A 434 -18.70 -3.54 1.15
CA ARG A 434 -19.93 -2.85 0.75
C ARG A 434 -21.05 -2.97 1.80
N ASP A 435 -22.02 -2.06 1.73
CA ASP A 435 -23.11 -1.97 2.71
C ASP A 435 -23.94 -3.25 2.77
N GLU A 436 -24.18 -3.91 1.64
CA GLU A 436 -25.01 -5.13 1.59
C GLU A 436 -24.34 -6.29 2.34
N THR A 437 -23.01 -6.42 2.23
CA THR A 437 -22.25 -7.41 3.00
C THR A 437 -22.26 -7.08 4.49
N PHE A 438 -22.09 -5.80 4.83
CA PHE A 438 -22.09 -5.33 6.22
C PHE A 438 -23.45 -5.53 6.90
N ASP A 439 -24.54 -5.22 6.19
CA ASP A 439 -25.91 -5.40 6.69
C ASP A 439 -26.22 -6.88 6.91
N LEU A 440 -25.85 -7.75 5.96
CA LEU A 440 -26.00 -9.20 6.12
C LEU A 440 -25.16 -9.76 7.27
N PHE A 441 -23.96 -9.20 7.50
CA PHE A 441 -23.14 -9.54 8.66
C PHE A 441 -23.85 -9.23 9.98
N LEU A 442 -24.39 -8.02 10.13
CA LEU A 442 -25.11 -7.63 11.35
C LEU A 442 -26.37 -8.48 11.57
N ASN A 443 -27.13 -8.74 10.51
CA ASN A 443 -28.32 -9.59 10.58
C ASN A 443 -28.00 -11.01 11.05
N ARG A 444 -26.86 -11.57 10.62
CA ARG A 444 -26.42 -12.89 11.10
C ARG A 444 -25.94 -12.83 12.52
N LEU A 445 -25.12 -11.83 12.86
CA LEU A 445 -24.58 -11.67 14.21
C LEU A 445 -25.70 -11.50 15.26
N SER A 446 -26.77 -10.77 14.92
CA SER A 446 -27.94 -10.60 15.80
C SER A 446 -28.80 -11.86 15.96
N SER A 447 -28.71 -12.81 15.03
CA SER A 447 -29.42 -14.10 15.09
C SER A 447 -28.70 -15.16 15.95
N LEU A 448 -27.45 -14.90 16.33
CA LEU A 448 -26.65 -15.81 17.14
C LEU A 448 -27.16 -15.79 18.59
N ARG A 449 -27.13 -16.95 19.25
CA ARG A 449 -27.67 -17.12 20.61
C ARG A 449 -26.63 -17.52 21.63
#